data_AF-A0A7Y0KKY3-F1
#
_entry.id   AF-A0A7Y0KKY3-F1
#
_cell.length_a   1.000
_cell.length_b   1.000
_cell.length_c   1.000
_cell.angle_alpha   90.00
_cell.angle_beta   90.00
_cell.angle_gamma   90.00
#
_symmetry.space_group_name_H-M   'P 1'
#
loop_
_entity.id
_entity.type
_entity.pdbx_description
1 polymer ?
#
loop_
_entity_poly.entity_id
_entity_poly.type
_entity_poly.pdbx_seq_one_letter_code
_entity_poly.pdbx_strand_id
1 'polypeptide(L)'
;MRSPALVTGLVLFTLLSVLDVLSPLVFSDVGAPPAANVLSVVLGVVTLIGLALHLTPGTRDRAGRTGMWIAVVARVLSALSTVPAFLGPDHAPTWVLVTGAVFIVLTIVGVVLVRPALARHRSPAADPAPGALT
;
A
#
# COMPACT_ATOMS: atom_id res chain seq x y z
N MET A 1 0.47 8.39 -20.98
CA MET A 1 1.74 7.72 -20.60
C MET A 1 1.80 7.59 -19.08
N ARG A 2 2.08 6.40 -18.54
CA ARG A 2 2.29 6.21 -17.10
C ARG A 2 3.65 6.80 -16.72
N SER A 3 3.74 7.56 -15.63
CA SER A 3 5.03 8.14 -15.20
C SER A 3 5.94 7.04 -14.66
N PRO A 4 7.26 7.13 -14.86
CA PRO A 4 8.21 6.13 -14.35
C PRO A 4 8.09 5.94 -12.83
N ALA A 5 7.89 7.03 -12.08
CA ALA A 5 7.64 6.99 -10.64
C ALA A 5 6.41 6.15 -10.25
N LEU A 6 5.33 6.21 -11.05
CA LEU A 6 4.13 5.42 -10.80
C LEU A 6 4.38 3.93 -11.04
N VAL A 7 5.14 3.60 -12.09
CA VAL A 7 5.54 2.21 -12.36
C VAL A 7 6.41 1.67 -11.22
N THR A 8 7.39 2.46 -10.75
CA THR A 8 8.25 2.07 -9.61
C THR A 8 7.45 1.83 -8.34
N GLY A 9 6.49 2.71 -8.02
CA GLY A 9 5.61 2.53 -6.86
C GLY A 9 4.72 1.28 -6.96
N LEU A 10 4.19 1.00 -8.15
CA LEU A 10 3.42 -0.23 -8.42
C LEU A 10 4.28 -1.48 -8.24
N VAL A 11 5.50 -1.50 -8.80
CA VAL A 11 6.43 -2.64 -8.65
C VAL A 11 6.77 -2.86 -7.18
N LEU A 12 7.05 -1.80 -6.43
CA LEU A 12 7.31 -1.86 -4.99
C LEU A 12 6.13 -2.48 -4.22
N PHE A 13 4.91 -2.01 -4.47
CA PHE A 13 3.72 -2.53 -3.79
C PHE A 13 3.46 -4.00 -4.14
N THR A 14 3.66 -4.39 -5.40
CA THR A 14 3.54 -5.79 -5.82
C THR A 14 4.56 -6.65 -5.10
N LEU A 15 5.85 -6.27 -5.10
CA LEU A 15 6.92 -7.06 -4.47
C LEU A 15 6.70 -7.21 -2.97
N LEU A 16 6.42 -6.10 -2.28
CA LEU A 16 6.12 -6.15 -0.85
C LEU A 16 4.91 -7.05 -0.58
N SER A 17 3.88 -6.99 -1.44
CA SER A 17 2.66 -7.77 -1.22
C SER A 17 2.87 -9.28 -1.42
N VAL A 18 3.66 -9.63 -2.43
CA VAL A 18 4.10 -11.02 -2.62
C VAL A 18 4.87 -11.50 -1.39
N LEU A 19 5.74 -10.66 -0.81
CA LEU A 19 6.42 -11.00 0.43
C LEU A 19 5.45 -11.18 1.61
N ASP A 20 4.44 -10.33 1.77
CA ASP A 20 3.44 -10.48 2.85
C ASP A 20 2.69 -11.83 2.76
N VAL A 21 2.46 -12.33 1.54
CA VAL A 21 1.80 -13.63 1.28
C VAL A 21 2.77 -14.80 1.47
N LEU A 22 4.03 -14.66 1.03
CA LEU A 22 5.02 -15.73 1.08
C LEU A 22 5.73 -15.85 2.44
N SER A 23 5.88 -14.76 3.18
CA SER A 23 6.64 -14.72 4.43
C SER A 23 6.11 -15.75 5.46
N PRO A 24 4.79 -15.90 5.66
CA PRO A 24 4.26 -16.94 6.56
C PRO A 24 4.53 -18.38 6.10
N LEU A 25 4.75 -18.63 4.80
CA LEU A 25 5.07 -19.94 4.25
C LEU A 25 6.56 -20.29 4.42
N VAL A 26 7.42 -19.28 4.43
CA VAL A 26 8.89 -19.44 4.55
C VAL A 26 9.33 -19.39 6.02
N PHE A 27 8.63 -18.62 6.85
CA PHE A 27 9.00 -18.32 8.23
C PHE A 27 7.91 -18.78 9.22
N SER A 28 7.17 -19.85 8.91
CA SER A 28 6.11 -20.40 9.77
C SER A 28 6.58 -20.79 11.18
N ASP A 29 7.88 -21.10 11.31
CA ASP A 29 8.44 -21.73 12.51
C ASP A 29 8.96 -20.70 13.54
N VAL A 30 8.89 -19.40 13.23
CA VAL A 30 9.50 -18.33 14.05
C VAL A 30 8.61 -17.93 15.25
N GLY A 31 7.66 -18.79 15.65
CA GLY A 31 6.84 -18.60 16.85
C GLY A 31 5.84 -17.43 16.78
N ALA A 32 5.61 -16.84 15.60
CA ALA A 32 4.63 -15.79 15.42
C ALA A 32 3.20 -16.31 15.67
N PRO A 33 2.32 -15.56 16.38
CA PRO A 33 0.93 -15.97 16.57
C PRO A 33 0.23 -16.26 15.23
N PRO A 34 -0.58 -17.33 15.11
CA PRO A 34 -1.26 -17.68 13.86
C PRO A 34 -2.08 -16.54 13.27
N ALA A 35 -2.69 -15.71 14.14
CA ALA A 35 -3.48 -14.55 13.73
C ALA A 35 -2.65 -13.49 12.99
N ALA A 36 -1.38 -13.28 13.37
CA ALA A 36 -0.49 -12.32 12.71
C ALA A 36 -0.13 -12.78 11.28
N ASN A 37 0.11 -14.09 11.12
CA ASN A 37 0.37 -14.69 9.82
C ASN A 37 -0.83 -14.55 8.87
N VAL A 38 -2.04 -14.87 9.35
CA VAL A 38 -3.27 -14.71 8.56
C VAL A 38 -3.49 -13.25 8.18
N LEU A 39 -3.28 -12.31 9.12
CA LEU A 39 -3.44 -10.89 8.86
C LEU A 39 -2.47 -10.39 7.77
N SER A 40 -1.21 -10.84 7.80
CA SER A 40 -0.21 -10.53 6.77
C SER A 40 -0.66 -11.00 5.38
N VAL A 41 -1.09 -12.26 5.27
CA VAL A 41 -1.57 -12.82 3.98
C VAL A 41 -2.78 -12.03 3.47
N VAL A 42 -3.76 -11.75 4.33
CA VAL A 42 -4.97 -11.02 3.95
C VAL A 42 -4.62 -9.61 3.46
N LEU A 43 -3.77 -8.89 4.17
CA LEU A 43 -3.34 -7.54 3.77
C LEU A 43 -2.55 -7.55 2.46
N GLY A 44 -1.70 -8.55 2.24
CA GLY A 44 -1.03 -8.76 0.96
C GLY A 44 -2.04 -8.97 -0.18
N VAL A 45 -2.95 -9.93 -0.02
CA VAL A 45 -3.98 -10.22 -1.03
C VAL A 45 -4.85 -8.99 -1.33
N VAL A 46 -5.30 -8.26 -0.31
CA VAL A 46 -6.07 -7.01 -0.48
C VAL A 46 -5.27 -5.96 -1.25
N THR A 47 -3.96 -5.84 -0.99
CA THR A 47 -3.08 -4.94 -1.73
C THR A 47 -2.99 -5.34 -3.21
N LEU A 48 -2.85 -6.63 -3.52
CA LEU A 48 -2.83 -7.12 -4.91
C LEU A 48 -4.16 -6.88 -5.63
N ILE A 49 -5.29 -7.10 -4.94
CA ILE A 49 -6.62 -6.83 -5.50
C ILE A 49 -6.77 -5.33 -5.80
N GLY A 50 -6.39 -4.45 -4.87
CA GLY A 50 -6.42 -3.00 -5.10
C GLY A 50 -5.57 -2.58 -6.32
N LEU A 51 -4.39 -3.18 -6.46
CA LEU A 51 -3.50 -2.95 -7.60
C LEU A 51 -4.08 -3.48 -8.91
N ALA A 52 -4.67 -4.68 -8.89
CA ALA A 52 -5.32 -5.28 -10.06
C ALA A 52 -6.48 -4.41 -10.54
N LEU A 53 -7.34 -3.93 -9.62
CA LEU A 53 -8.44 -3.01 -9.92
C LEU A 53 -7.96 -1.68 -10.51
N HIS A 54 -6.79 -1.19 -10.11
CA HIS A 54 -6.15 -0.02 -10.71
C HIS A 54 -5.66 -0.28 -12.14
N LEU A 55 -5.26 -1.51 -12.45
CA LEU A 55 -4.70 -1.90 -13.74
C LEU A 55 -5.76 -2.40 -14.74
N THR A 56 -6.96 -2.78 -14.29
CA THR A 56 -8.02 -3.33 -15.14
C THR A 56 -8.45 -2.33 -16.24
N PRO A 57 -8.46 -2.75 -17.52
CA PRO A 57 -8.99 -1.93 -18.61
C PRO A 57 -10.49 -1.66 -18.40
N GLY A 58 -10.86 -0.40 -18.20
CA GLY A 58 -12.27 0.03 -18.04
C GLY A 58 -12.58 0.77 -16.73
N THR A 59 -11.70 0.71 -15.72
CA THR A 59 -11.89 1.36 -14.41
C THR A 59 -11.34 2.79 -14.33
N ARG A 60 -11.21 3.47 -15.48
CA ARG A 60 -10.26 4.57 -15.72
C ARG A 60 -10.31 5.75 -14.74
N ASP A 61 -11.47 6.08 -14.14
CA ASP A 61 -11.58 7.35 -13.40
C ASP A 61 -11.92 7.22 -11.91
N ARG A 62 -12.92 6.42 -11.51
CA ARG A 62 -13.27 6.24 -10.07
C ARG A 62 -12.72 4.95 -9.47
N ALA A 63 -13.01 3.81 -10.09
CA ALA A 63 -12.64 2.50 -9.56
C ALA A 63 -11.12 2.29 -9.50
N GLY A 64 -10.34 2.82 -10.46
CA GLY A 64 -8.88 2.75 -10.41
C GLY A 64 -8.25 3.60 -9.29
N ARG A 65 -8.88 4.70 -8.88
CA ARG A 65 -8.44 5.51 -7.73
C ARG A 65 -8.79 4.84 -6.42
N THR A 66 -9.99 4.28 -6.32
CA THR A 66 -10.43 3.49 -5.15
C THR A 66 -9.51 2.28 -4.96
N GLY A 67 -9.16 1.57 -6.04
CA GLY A 67 -8.21 0.46 -5.99
C GLY A 67 -6.83 0.88 -5.46
N MET A 68 -6.32 2.03 -5.89
CA MET A 68 -5.04 2.55 -5.39
C MET A 68 -5.12 2.97 -3.91
N TRP A 69 -6.23 3.58 -3.47
CA TRP A 69 -6.45 3.89 -2.06
C TRP A 69 -6.53 2.63 -1.21
N ILE A 70 -7.24 1.59 -1.68
CA ILE A 70 -7.29 0.29 -1.01
C ILE A 70 -5.88 -0.28 -0.85
N ALA A 71 -5.06 -0.25 -1.91
CA ALA A 71 -3.68 -0.74 -1.86
C ALA A 71 -2.83 0.04 -0.84
N VAL A 72 -2.95 1.38 -0.82
CA VAL A 72 -2.23 2.23 0.15
C VAL A 72 -2.68 1.95 1.58
N VAL A 73 -3.98 1.88 1.84
CA VAL A 73 -4.52 1.64 3.19
C VAL A 73 -4.12 0.26 3.69
N ALA A 74 -4.27 -0.78 2.87
CA ALA A 74 -3.83 -2.12 3.22
C ALA A 74 -2.33 -2.17 3.53
N ARG A 75 -1.52 -1.43 2.77
CA ARG A 75 -0.08 -1.30 3.01
C ARG A 75 0.25 -0.64 4.34
N VAL A 76 -0.43 0.46 4.67
CA VAL A 76 -0.23 1.16 5.95
C VAL A 76 -0.65 0.26 7.11
N LEU A 77 -1.76 -0.48 6.98
CA LEU A 77 -2.18 -1.45 7.99
C LEU A 77 -1.17 -2.60 8.13
N SER A 78 -0.57 -3.06 7.03
CA SER A 78 0.50 -4.07 7.04
C SER A 78 1.77 -3.55 7.71
N ALA A 79 2.14 -2.29 7.49
CA ALA A 79 3.24 -1.65 8.21
C ALA A 79 2.92 -1.42 9.70
N LEU A 80 1.67 -1.14 10.06
CA LEU A 80 1.28 -0.95 11.45
C LEU A 80 1.23 -2.27 12.24
N SER A 81 0.92 -3.39 11.57
CA SER A 81 0.89 -4.70 12.24
C SER A 81 2.29 -5.17 12.69
N THR A 82 3.36 -4.58 12.17
CA THR A 82 4.73 -4.85 12.64
C THR A 82 5.13 -4.01 13.86
N VAL A 83 4.41 -2.94 14.20
CA VAL A 83 4.72 -2.06 15.35
C VAL A 83 4.75 -2.81 16.69
N PRO A 84 3.81 -3.74 17.00
CA PRO A 84 3.88 -4.53 18.23
C PRO A 84 5.19 -5.30 18.40
N ALA A 85 5.88 -5.69 17.32
CA ALA A 85 7.17 -6.37 17.42
C ALA A 85 8.27 -5.46 17.98
N PHE A 86 8.14 -4.13 17.84
CA PHE A 86 9.08 -3.14 18.37
C PHE A 86 8.76 -2.72 19.81
N LEU A 87 7.49 -2.83 20.22
CA LEU A 87 6.99 -2.30 21.50
C LEU A 87 6.60 -3.40 22.50
N GLY A 88 6.59 -4.66 22.06
CA GLY A 88 6.19 -5.79 22.88
C GLY A 88 7.18 -6.07 24.04
N PRO A 89 6.68 -6.67 25.13
CA PRO A 89 7.53 -7.05 26.27
C PRO A 89 8.54 -8.15 25.90
N ASP A 90 8.20 -8.98 24.91
CA ASP A 90 9.09 -10.00 24.36
C ASP A 90 9.95 -9.36 23.26
N HIS A 91 11.26 -9.28 23.50
CA HIS A 91 12.19 -8.73 22.50
C HIS A 91 12.26 -9.65 21.28
N ALA A 92 11.67 -9.20 20.17
CA ALA A 92 11.81 -9.90 18.90
C ALA A 92 13.29 -9.95 18.48
N PRO A 93 13.72 -11.00 17.75
CA PRO A 93 15.08 -11.08 17.24
C PRO A 93 15.48 -9.84 16.43
N THR A 94 16.73 -9.38 16.55
CA THR A 94 17.19 -8.14 15.89
C THR A 94 16.95 -8.14 14.38
N TRP A 95 17.10 -9.28 13.71
CA TRP A 95 16.86 -9.41 12.28
C TRP A 95 15.37 -9.18 11.90
N VAL A 96 14.42 -9.53 12.78
CA VAL A 96 12.99 -9.26 12.59
C VAL A 96 12.73 -7.75 12.65
N LEU A 97 13.33 -7.07 13.63
CA LEU A 97 13.20 -5.61 13.79
C LEU A 97 13.79 -4.85 12.59
N VAL A 98 14.97 -5.24 12.13
CA VAL A 98 15.61 -4.63 10.95
C VAL A 98 14.75 -4.85 9.70
N THR A 99 14.26 -6.06 9.48
CA THR A 99 13.41 -6.38 8.33
C THR A 99 12.11 -5.58 8.37
N GLY A 100 11.46 -5.50 9.54
CA GLY A 100 10.26 -4.69 9.75
C GLY A 100 10.50 -3.21 9.46
N ALA A 101 11.62 -2.64 9.91
CA ALA A 101 11.97 -1.25 9.66
C ALA A 101 12.16 -0.98 8.16
N VAL A 102 12.86 -1.87 7.44
CA VAL A 102 13.03 -1.78 5.98
C VAL A 102 11.66 -1.83 5.28
N PHE A 103 10.77 -2.74 5.69
CA PHE A 103 9.41 -2.84 5.13
C PHE A 103 8.60 -1.55 5.32
N ILE A 104 8.68 -0.93 6.49
CA ILE A 104 8.02 0.34 6.78
C ILE A 104 8.56 1.43 5.85
N VAL A 105 9.88 1.56 5.72
CA VAL A 105 10.51 2.56 4.85
C VAL A 105 10.11 2.36 3.39
N LEU A 106 10.17 1.12 2.88
CA LEU A 106 9.76 0.82 1.50
C LEU A 106 8.27 1.11 1.27
N THR A 107 7.43 0.87 2.27
CA THR A 107 6.01 1.22 2.22
C THR A 107 5.82 2.73 2.10
N ILE A 108 6.52 3.52 2.93
CA ILE A 108 6.47 4.99 2.85
C ILE A 108 6.93 5.47 1.47
N VAL A 109 8.04 4.96 0.96
CA VAL A 109 8.55 5.30 -0.38
C VAL A 109 7.52 4.98 -1.45
N GLY A 110 6.92 3.79 -1.42
CA GLY A 110 5.88 3.40 -2.36
C GLY A 110 4.66 4.32 -2.31
N VAL A 111 4.18 4.69 -1.11
CA VAL A 111 3.07 5.63 -0.93
C VAL A 111 3.42 7.00 -1.51
N VAL A 112 4.61 7.52 -1.24
CA VAL A 112 5.08 8.82 -1.77
C VAL A 112 5.14 8.81 -3.30
N LEU A 113 5.64 7.73 -3.91
CA LEU A 113 5.73 7.58 -5.36
C LEU A 113 4.37 7.50 -6.04
N VAL A 114 3.37 6.93 -5.36
CA VAL A 114 2.00 6.77 -5.87
C VAL A 114 1.14 8.03 -5.64
N ARG A 115 1.49 8.89 -4.67
CA ARG A 115 0.78 10.13 -4.33
C ARG A 115 0.38 11.00 -5.54
N PRO A 116 1.21 11.23 -6.56
CA PRO A 116 0.83 12.03 -7.73
C PRO A 116 -0.35 11.44 -8.51
N ALA A 117 -0.51 10.11 -8.49
CA ALA A 117 -1.64 9.42 -9.12
C ALA A 117 -2.97 9.72 -8.40
N LEU A 118 -2.90 9.93 -7.08
CA LEU A 118 -4.06 10.24 -6.23
C LEU A 118 -4.45 11.72 -6.30
N ALA A 119 -3.47 12.61 -6.56
CA ALA A 119 -3.60 14.07 -6.49
C ALA A 119 -4.17 14.76 -7.74
N ARG A 120 -4.32 14.07 -8.90
CA ARG A 120 -4.72 14.68 -10.19
C ARG A 120 -6.16 15.23 -10.30
N HIS A 121 -6.86 15.48 -9.18
CA HIS A 121 -8.18 16.12 -9.18
C HIS A 121 -8.31 17.21 -8.11
N ARG A 122 -7.58 18.31 -8.29
CA ARG A 122 -8.13 19.63 -8.02
C ARG A 122 -8.18 20.38 -9.35
N SER A 123 -9.21 20.12 -10.14
CA SER A 123 -9.65 21.16 -11.08
C SER A 123 -10.36 22.22 -10.23
N PRO A 124 -9.94 23.50 -10.27
CA PRO A 124 -10.68 24.59 -9.66
C PRO A 124 -12.14 24.49 -10.10
N ALA A 125 -13.04 24.34 -9.14
CA ALA A 125 -14.46 24.44 -9.41
C ALA A 125 -14.71 25.83 -10.01
N ALA A 126 -15.28 25.83 -11.21
CA ALA A 126 -15.99 26.92 -11.87
C ALA A 126 -15.63 28.32 -11.35
N ASP A 127 -14.75 29.01 -12.07
CA ASP A 127 -14.83 30.47 -12.13
C ASP A 127 -16.24 30.81 -12.67
N PRO A 128 -17.16 31.41 -11.87
CA PRO A 128 -18.42 31.84 -12.42
C PRO A 128 -18.12 32.90 -13.48
N ALA A 129 -18.47 32.60 -14.73
CA ALA A 129 -18.21 33.46 -15.87
C ALA A 129 -18.60 34.93 -15.54
N PRO A 130 -17.70 35.91 -15.73
CA PRO A 130 -18.01 37.31 -15.50
C PRO A 130 -18.94 37.80 -16.61
N GLY A 131 -20.26 37.75 -16.39
CA GLY A 131 -21.20 38.27 -17.39
C GLY A 131 -22.68 37.94 -17.26
N ALA A 132 -23.19 37.44 -16.13
CA ALA A 132 -24.63 37.28 -15.93
C ALA A 132 -25.23 38.47 -15.17
N LEU A 133 -25.09 39.67 -15.75
CA LEU A 133 -25.86 40.87 -15.39
C LEU A 133 -26.20 41.62 -16.68
N THR A 134 -27.30 41.23 -17.33
CA THR A 134 -28.18 42.12 -18.13
C THR A 134 -29.53 41.45 -18.28
#